data_AF-A0A4C2EL53-F1
#
_entry.id   AF-A0A4C2EL53-F1
#
_cell.length_a   1.000
_cell.length_b   1.000
_cell.length_c   1.000
_cell.angle_alpha   90.00
_cell.angle_beta   90.00
_cell.angle_gamma   90.00
#
_symmetry.space_group_name_H-M   'P 1'
#
loop_
_entity.id
_entity.type
_entity.pdbx_description
1 polymer ?
#
loop_
_entity_poly.entity_id
_entity_poly.type
_entity_poly.pdbx_seq_one_letter_code
_entity_poly.pdbx_strand_id
1 'polypeptide(L)'
;MRRRALLTTAGASMASLAGCLGDTEYTITNVAVTAAAPFEFDVTVTEPDAVIEHPARLEFELRNRADQPLRVRNRGVWPFGLLKLVRSPDAEGPGGTLLYTEQYETSQYVDIESRRNYSTESTPLVQTLASGQRFSETYELHGDGIRGAGTAYVRGEHELPIFEYTSGDSDEWQSFTPEIAVTITTKQLW
;
A
#
# COMPACT_ATOMS: atom_id res chain seq x y z
N MET A 1 46.56 62.76 -10.66
CA MET A 1 45.08 62.79 -10.54
C MET A 1 44.52 61.41 -10.86
N ARG A 2 43.50 61.01 -10.10
CA ARG A 2 42.82 59.70 -10.09
C ARG A 2 41.87 59.52 -11.29
N ARG A 3 41.67 58.26 -11.72
CA ARG A 3 40.40 57.49 -11.86
C ARG A 3 40.63 56.31 -12.84
N ARG A 4 40.75 55.07 -12.33
CA ARG A 4 39.70 54.02 -12.18
C ARG A 4 39.15 53.50 -13.52
N ALA A 5 39.54 52.28 -13.89
CA ALA A 5 38.84 51.38 -14.81
C ALA A 5 38.95 49.95 -14.22
N LEU A 6 37.93 49.53 -13.48
CA LEU A 6 36.90 48.55 -13.88
C LEU A 6 37.46 47.12 -14.00
N LEU A 7 37.34 46.39 -12.88
CA LEU A 7 37.51 44.94 -12.81
C LEU A 7 36.44 44.26 -13.68
N THR A 8 36.88 43.44 -14.61
CA THR A 8 36.07 42.44 -15.31
C THR A 8 35.82 41.27 -14.35
N THR A 9 34.63 41.24 -13.74
CA THR A 9 34.13 40.05 -13.05
C THR A 9 33.86 38.95 -14.08
N ALA A 10 34.71 37.94 -14.11
CA ALA A 10 34.44 36.68 -14.78
C ALA A 10 33.30 35.98 -14.02
N GLY A 11 32.10 36.01 -14.60
CA GLY A 11 31.00 35.17 -14.14
C GLY A 11 31.33 33.73 -14.45
N ALA A 12 31.76 32.98 -13.43
CA ALA A 12 31.76 31.53 -13.50
C ALA A 12 30.29 31.10 -13.52
N SER A 13 29.76 30.80 -14.70
CA SER A 13 28.50 30.09 -14.86
C SER A 13 28.66 28.73 -14.17
N MET A 14 28.28 28.65 -12.90
CA MET A 14 28.09 27.37 -12.25
C MET A 14 27.00 26.64 -13.03
N ALA A 15 27.41 25.56 -13.67
CA ALA A 15 26.53 24.63 -14.33
C ALA A 15 25.46 24.17 -13.33
N SER A 16 24.23 24.68 -13.47
CA SER A 16 23.08 23.90 -13.07
C SER A 16 22.94 22.80 -14.12
N LEU A 17 23.67 21.70 -13.91
CA LEU A 17 23.25 20.42 -14.44
C LEU A 17 21.85 20.23 -13.87
N ALA A 18 20.83 20.59 -14.67
CA ALA A 18 19.48 20.13 -14.43
C ALA A 18 19.61 18.63 -14.32
N GLY A 19 19.49 18.12 -13.10
CA GLY A 19 19.58 16.70 -12.84
C GLY A 19 18.65 16.02 -13.82
N CYS A 20 19.13 14.94 -14.44
CA CYS A 20 18.23 13.86 -14.79
C CYS A 20 17.26 13.72 -13.61
N LEU A 21 15.96 13.95 -13.85
CA LEU A 21 14.91 13.78 -12.85
C LEU A 21 14.99 12.32 -12.40
N GLY A 22 15.85 12.04 -11.41
CA GLY A 22 15.84 10.79 -10.69
C GLY A 22 14.48 10.73 -10.03
N ASP A 23 13.77 9.63 -10.25
CA ASP A 23 12.48 9.42 -9.62
C ASP A 23 12.60 9.70 -8.12
N THR A 24 11.63 10.41 -7.56
CA THR A 24 11.64 10.68 -6.12
C THR A 24 11.53 9.35 -5.40
N GLU A 25 12.54 9.03 -4.61
CA GLU A 25 12.55 7.84 -3.79
C GLU A 25 11.90 8.12 -2.43
N TYR A 26 11.34 7.09 -1.83
CA TYR A 26 10.59 7.20 -0.59
C TYR A 26 11.00 6.13 0.42
N THR A 27 10.77 6.43 1.69
CA THR A 27 10.95 5.51 2.81
C THR A 27 9.65 5.46 3.62
N ILE A 28 9.16 4.27 3.90
CA ILE A 28 8.09 4.02 4.85
C ILE A 28 8.70 4.02 6.25
N THR A 29 8.26 4.95 7.08
CA THR A 29 8.83 5.16 8.43
C THR A 29 7.98 4.56 9.53
N ASN A 30 6.68 4.40 9.29
CA ASN A 30 5.75 3.85 10.26
C ASN A 30 4.50 3.31 9.58
N VAL A 31 3.90 2.28 10.18
CA VAL A 31 2.55 1.80 9.87
C VAL A 31 1.79 1.68 11.18
N ALA A 32 0.62 2.31 11.25
CA ALA A 32 -0.29 2.24 12.38
C ALA A 32 -1.59 1.56 11.97
N VAL A 33 -2.01 0.54 12.73
CA VAL A 33 -3.21 -0.24 12.47
C VAL A 33 -4.20 -0.03 13.62
N THR A 34 -5.44 0.31 13.28
CA THR A 34 -6.57 0.33 14.22
C THR A 34 -7.67 -0.56 13.67
N ALA A 35 -8.00 -1.63 14.37
CA ALA A 35 -9.01 -2.60 13.94
C ALA A 35 -9.94 -2.98 15.10
N ALA A 36 -11.21 -3.23 14.81
CA ALA A 36 -12.14 -3.86 15.75
C ALA A 36 -12.12 -5.38 15.52
N ALA A 37 -11.85 -6.14 16.59
CA ALA A 37 -11.63 -7.59 16.53
C ALA A 37 -12.96 -8.38 16.57
N PRO A 38 -13.01 -9.54 15.89
CA PRO A 38 -12.49 -10.79 16.48
C PRO A 38 -11.15 -11.26 15.89
N PHE A 39 -10.50 -10.44 15.07
CA PHE A 39 -9.18 -10.71 14.53
C PHE A 39 -8.09 -9.95 15.26
N GLU A 40 -6.92 -10.56 15.36
CA GLU A 40 -5.66 -9.83 15.45
C GLU A 40 -5.21 -9.54 14.01
N PHE A 41 -4.86 -8.28 13.75
CA PHE A 41 -4.48 -7.83 12.42
C PHE A 41 -3.35 -6.82 12.52
N ASP A 42 -2.23 -7.15 11.89
CA ASP A 42 -0.97 -6.41 11.98
C ASP A 42 -0.40 -6.17 10.59
N VAL A 43 0.33 -5.06 10.45
CA VAL A 43 1.07 -4.72 9.22
C VAL A 43 2.49 -4.33 9.60
N THR A 44 3.46 -5.06 9.09
CA THR A 44 4.88 -4.87 9.39
C THR A 44 5.64 -4.40 8.15
N VAL A 45 6.51 -3.41 8.31
CA VAL A 45 7.42 -2.97 7.25
C VAL A 45 8.62 -3.92 7.21
N THR A 46 8.77 -4.70 6.15
CA THR A 46 9.87 -5.66 5.98
C THR A 46 10.99 -5.13 5.10
N GLU A 47 10.66 -4.24 4.16
CA GLU A 47 11.61 -3.41 3.40
C GLU A 47 11.05 -1.98 3.37
N PRO A 48 11.66 -1.02 4.06
CA PRO A 48 11.10 0.32 4.17
C PRO A 48 11.25 1.16 2.90
N ASP A 49 12.22 0.85 2.04
CA ASP A 49 12.61 1.74 0.95
C ASP A 49 11.92 1.40 -0.38
N ALA A 50 11.22 2.39 -0.93
CA ALA A 50 10.66 2.37 -2.27
C ALA A 50 11.55 3.23 -3.18
N VAL A 51 12.55 2.58 -3.77
CA VAL A 51 13.61 3.18 -4.61
C VAL A 51 13.48 2.70 -6.05
N ILE A 52 14.36 3.17 -6.93
CA ILE A 52 14.36 2.75 -8.34
C ILE A 52 14.67 1.25 -8.46
N GLU A 53 15.58 0.73 -7.64
CA GLU A 53 16.04 -0.66 -7.69
C GLU A 53 15.03 -1.66 -7.15
N HIS A 54 14.21 -1.27 -6.17
CA HIS A 54 13.24 -2.17 -5.54
C HIS A 54 12.10 -1.42 -4.84
N PRO A 55 10.92 -2.05 -4.73
CA PRO A 55 9.80 -1.50 -3.96
C PRO A 55 10.01 -1.65 -2.45
N ALA A 56 9.27 -0.86 -1.68
CA ALA A 56 9.06 -1.13 -0.26
C ALA A 56 8.14 -2.33 -0.09
N ARG A 57 8.27 -3.06 1.03
CA ARG A 57 7.50 -4.27 1.34
C ARG A 57 6.82 -4.17 2.68
N LEU A 58 5.52 -4.48 2.67
CA LEU A 58 4.62 -4.50 3.81
C LEU A 58 4.06 -5.90 3.97
N GLU A 59 4.35 -6.56 5.09
CA GLU A 59 3.73 -7.85 5.43
C GLU A 59 2.44 -7.61 6.20
N PHE A 60 1.33 -8.11 5.65
CA PHE A 60 0.01 -8.07 6.24
C PHE A 60 -0.28 -9.40 6.89
N GLU A 61 -0.85 -9.35 8.08
CA GLU A 61 -1.09 -10.56 8.84
C GLU A 61 -2.46 -10.52 9.51
N LEU A 62 -3.19 -11.62 9.35
CA LEU A 62 -4.50 -11.82 9.93
C LEU A 62 -4.50 -13.09 10.76
N ARG A 63 -4.99 -13.00 12.00
CA ARG A 63 -5.20 -14.15 12.86
C ARG A 63 -6.60 -14.16 13.45
N ASN A 64 -7.29 -15.28 13.32
CA ASN A 64 -8.56 -15.49 14.01
C ASN A 64 -8.32 -15.69 15.51
N ARG A 65 -8.78 -14.74 16.34
CA ARG A 65 -8.69 -14.82 17.81
C ARG A 65 -9.97 -15.35 18.46
N ALA A 66 -11.03 -15.60 17.70
CA ALA A 66 -12.21 -16.25 18.22
C ALA A 66 -11.94 -17.75 18.50
N ASP A 67 -12.69 -18.31 19.45
CA ASP A 67 -12.64 -19.74 19.80
C ASP A 67 -13.32 -20.64 18.74
N GLN A 68 -13.88 -20.05 17.69
CA GLN A 68 -14.59 -20.74 16.62
C GLN A 68 -14.06 -20.33 15.23
N PRO A 69 -14.22 -21.19 14.20
CA PRO A 69 -13.89 -20.83 12.83
C PRO A 69 -14.72 -19.64 12.35
N LEU A 70 -14.09 -18.77 11.56
CA LEU A 70 -14.74 -17.65 10.89
C LEU A 70 -14.68 -17.88 9.38
N ARG A 71 -15.78 -17.63 8.69
CA ARG A 71 -15.82 -17.58 7.22
C ARG A 71 -15.46 -16.15 6.83
N VAL A 72 -14.51 -16.01 5.91
CA VAL A 72 -14.04 -14.73 5.38
C VAL A 72 -14.39 -14.66 3.91
N ARG A 73 -15.00 -13.54 3.51
CA ARG A 73 -15.41 -13.25 2.14
C ARG A 73 -14.76 -11.97 1.63
N ASN A 74 -14.19 -12.06 0.44
CA ASN A 74 -13.62 -10.91 -0.29
C ASN A 74 -13.66 -11.19 -1.80
N ARG A 75 -13.17 -10.26 -2.63
CA ARG A 75 -12.96 -10.47 -4.07
C ARG A 75 -11.48 -10.39 -4.47
N GLY A 76 -11.12 -11.04 -5.57
CA GLY A 76 -9.77 -11.03 -6.15
C GLY A 76 -8.85 -12.08 -5.54
N VAL A 77 -8.27 -11.81 -4.37
CA VAL A 77 -7.32 -12.73 -3.71
C VAL A 77 -7.63 -12.85 -2.24
N TRP A 78 -7.82 -14.07 -1.75
CA TRP A 78 -8.17 -14.29 -0.36
C TRP A 78 -6.96 -14.08 0.58
N PRO A 79 -7.11 -13.45 1.77
CA PRO A 79 -8.32 -12.86 2.35
C PRO A 79 -8.45 -11.35 2.12
N PHE A 80 -7.41 -10.65 1.68
CA PHE A 80 -7.36 -9.18 1.69
C PHE A 80 -7.85 -8.51 0.40
N GLY A 81 -8.08 -9.30 -0.63
CA GLY A 81 -8.46 -8.83 -1.95
C GLY A 81 -7.39 -7.98 -2.62
N LEU A 82 -7.86 -6.98 -3.36
CA LEU A 82 -6.99 -5.96 -3.94
C LEU A 82 -6.86 -4.81 -2.95
N LEU A 83 -5.61 -4.44 -2.62
CA LEU A 83 -5.34 -3.33 -1.71
C LEU A 83 -4.78 -2.13 -2.48
N LYS A 84 -5.19 -0.94 -2.08
CA LYS A 84 -4.64 0.33 -2.59
C LYS A 84 -4.19 1.25 -1.49
N LEU A 85 -3.18 2.05 -1.81
CA LEU A 85 -2.75 3.21 -1.05
C LEU A 85 -3.49 4.46 -1.53
N VAL A 86 -4.13 5.17 -0.61
CA VAL A 86 -4.88 6.42 -0.85
C VAL A 86 -4.38 7.54 0.07
N ARG A 87 -4.60 8.81 -0.32
CA ARG A 87 -4.15 9.96 0.48
C ARG A 87 -5.05 10.31 1.66
N SER A 88 -6.30 9.86 1.63
CA SER A 88 -7.30 10.15 2.65
C SER A 88 -8.07 8.87 2.95
N PRO A 89 -8.43 8.62 4.23
CA PRO A 89 -9.25 7.47 4.58
C PRO A 89 -10.62 7.50 3.88
N ASP A 90 -11.11 8.69 3.55
CA ASP A 90 -12.41 8.96 2.91
C ASP A 90 -12.29 9.22 1.40
N ALA A 91 -11.16 8.86 0.78
CA ALA A 91 -10.97 9.06 -0.65
C ALA A 91 -11.99 8.24 -1.46
N GLU A 92 -12.90 8.91 -2.16
CA GLU A 92 -13.86 8.30 -3.07
C GLU A 92 -13.26 8.08 -4.47
N GLY A 93 -13.69 7.00 -5.14
CA GLY A 93 -13.36 6.71 -6.54
C GLY A 93 -12.11 5.82 -6.77
N PRO A 94 -11.72 5.61 -8.04
CA PRO A 94 -10.58 4.76 -8.42
C PRO A 94 -9.22 5.40 -8.10
N GLY A 95 -9.21 6.47 -7.30
CA GLY A 95 -8.00 7.15 -6.90
C GLY A 95 -7.22 6.29 -5.92
N GLY A 96 -6.00 5.91 -6.29
CA GLY A 96 -5.08 5.20 -5.41
C GLY A 96 -3.90 4.66 -6.17
N THR A 97 -3.10 3.86 -5.46
CA THR A 97 -1.98 3.10 -6.00
C THR A 97 -2.13 1.67 -5.52
N LEU A 98 -2.25 0.71 -6.44
CA LEU A 98 -2.34 -0.70 -6.09
C LEU A 98 -1.08 -1.12 -5.31
N LEU A 99 -1.30 -1.77 -4.16
CA LEU A 99 -0.27 -2.51 -3.46
C LEU A 99 -0.15 -3.87 -4.13
N TYR A 100 1.00 -4.17 -4.73
CA TYR A 100 1.16 -5.33 -5.59
C TYR A 100 1.57 -6.58 -4.79
N THR A 101 1.13 -7.77 -5.20
CA THR A 101 1.62 -9.06 -4.69
C THR A 101 1.63 -10.07 -5.85
N GLU A 102 2.55 -11.03 -5.81
CA GLU A 102 2.63 -12.12 -6.79
C GLU A 102 1.34 -12.96 -6.84
N GLN A 103 0.54 -12.97 -5.76
CA GLN A 103 -0.76 -13.66 -5.78
C GLN A 103 -1.73 -13.09 -6.83
N TYR A 104 -1.56 -11.83 -7.25
CA TYR A 104 -2.40 -11.25 -8.30
C TYR A 104 -2.15 -11.88 -9.67
N GLU A 105 -0.91 -12.29 -9.97
CA GLU A 105 -0.57 -12.91 -11.26
C GLU A 105 -1.01 -14.37 -11.34
N THR A 106 -1.12 -15.03 -10.20
CA THR A 106 -1.48 -16.45 -10.12
C THR A 106 -2.96 -16.67 -9.86
N SER A 107 -3.70 -15.61 -9.51
CA SER A 107 -5.14 -15.68 -9.27
C SER A 107 -5.92 -15.74 -10.58
N GLN A 108 -6.82 -16.70 -10.69
CA GLN A 108 -7.80 -16.74 -11.79
C GLN A 108 -8.86 -15.62 -11.70
N TYR A 109 -8.93 -14.92 -10.57
CA TYR A 109 -9.94 -13.88 -10.30
C TYR A 109 -9.42 -12.47 -10.50
N VAL A 110 -8.12 -12.33 -10.81
CA VAL A 110 -7.47 -11.04 -11.08
C VAL A 110 -6.81 -11.13 -12.43
N ASP A 111 -7.24 -10.28 -13.35
CA ASP A 111 -6.58 -10.10 -14.62
C ASP A 111 -5.69 -8.87 -14.51
N ILE A 112 -4.37 -9.09 -14.35
CA ILE A 112 -3.39 -8.02 -14.14
C ILE A 112 -2.49 -7.89 -15.37
N GLU A 113 -2.66 -6.79 -16.11
CA GLU A 113 -1.73 -6.41 -17.18
C GLU A 113 -0.60 -5.53 -16.65
N SER A 114 -0.91 -4.66 -15.69
CA SER A 114 0.05 -3.81 -14.99
C SER A 114 -0.55 -3.29 -13.68
N ARG A 115 0.29 -2.68 -12.83
CA ARG A 115 -0.16 -2.03 -11.57
C ARG A 115 -1.21 -0.92 -11.76
N ARG A 116 -1.37 -0.40 -12.98
CA ARG A 116 -2.35 0.64 -13.34
C ARG A 116 -3.48 0.11 -14.23
N ASN A 117 -3.35 -1.09 -14.78
CA ASN A 117 -4.35 -1.71 -15.63
C ASN A 117 -4.58 -3.15 -15.19
N TYR A 118 -5.68 -3.36 -14.47
CA TYR A 118 -6.09 -4.64 -13.95
C TYR A 118 -7.61 -4.67 -13.81
N SER A 119 -8.17 -5.87 -13.75
CA SER A 119 -9.57 -6.09 -13.43
C SER A 119 -9.73 -7.23 -12.45
N THR A 120 -10.84 -7.24 -11.72
CA THR A 120 -11.17 -8.28 -10.75
C THR A 120 -12.50 -8.90 -11.14
N GLU A 121 -12.60 -10.22 -11.09
CA GLU A 121 -13.88 -10.89 -11.21
C GLU A 121 -14.82 -10.50 -10.06
N SER A 122 -16.11 -10.40 -10.36
CA SER A 122 -17.12 -10.03 -9.36
C SER A 122 -17.52 -11.18 -8.42
N THR A 123 -17.06 -12.40 -8.71
CA THR A 123 -17.32 -13.60 -7.91
C THR A 123 -16.68 -13.49 -6.53
N PRO A 124 -17.45 -13.51 -5.43
CA PRO A 124 -16.88 -13.51 -4.09
C PRO A 124 -16.18 -14.83 -3.78
N LEU A 125 -14.99 -14.73 -3.19
CA LEU A 125 -14.24 -15.83 -2.62
C LEU A 125 -14.65 -15.98 -1.17
N VAL A 126 -15.04 -17.20 -0.77
CA VAL A 126 -15.37 -17.51 0.62
C VAL A 126 -14.49 -18.66 1.09
N GLN A 127 -13.68 -18.41 2.11
CA GLN A 127 -12.90 -19.47 2.77
C GLN A 127 -13.02 -19.39 4.29
N THR A 128 -12.71 -20.49 4.96
CA THR A 128 -12.74 -20.59 6.42
C THR A 128 -11.35 -20.33 7.00
N LEU A 129 -11.27 -19.41 7.95
CA LEU A 129 -10.11 -19.21 8.83
C LEU A 129 -10.41 -19.87 10.18
N ALA A 130 -9.78 -21.02 10.42
CA ALA A 130 -9.97 -21.78 11.65
C ALA A 130 -9.57 -20.98 12.90
N SER A 131 -10.08 -21.36 14.07
CA SER A 131 -9.69 -20.72 15.34
C SER A 131 -8.17 -20.78 15.53
N GLY A 132 -7.57 -19.64 15.85
CA GLY A 132 -6.13 -19.50 16.01
C GLY A 132 -5.31 -19.52 14.72
N GLN A 133 -5.91 -19.82 13.56
CA GLN A 133 -5.22 -19.83 12.27
C GLN A 133 -4.75 -18.42 11.90
N ARG A 134 -3.57 -18.38 11.29
CA ARG A 134 -2.89 -17.18 10.82
C ARG A 134 -2.75 -17.25 9.30
N PHE A 135 -2.88 -16.11 8.65
CA PHE A 135 -2.55 -15.91 7.24
C PHE A 135 -1.67 -14.67 7.13
N SER A 136 -0.65 -14.74 6.27
CA SER A 136 0.27 -13.63 6.01
C SER A 136 0.48 -13.46 4.52
N GLU A 137 0.59 -12.22 4.06
CA GLU A 137 0.88 -11.88 2.66
C GLU A 137 1.76 -10.64 2.59
N THR A 138 2.70 -10.60 1.64
CA THR A 138 3.58 -9.45 1.45
C THR A 138 3.13 -8.63 0.25
N TYR A 139 2.98 -7.33 0.49
CA TYR A 139 2.59 -6.36 -0.51
C TYR A 139 3.73 -5.40 -0.81
N GLU A 140 3.87 -5.08 -2.09
CA GLU A 140 4.88 -4.18 -2.63
C GLU A 140 4.29 -2.80 -2.89
N LEU A 141 4.98 -1.78 -2.38
CA LEU A 141 4.73 -0.37 -2.68
C LEU A 141 5.90 0.18 -3.50
N HIS A 142 5.65 0.39 -4.77
CA HIS A 142 6.62 0.93 -5.73
C HIS A 142 6.64 2.46 -5.71
N GLY A 143 7.83 3.07 -5.83
CA GLY A 143 8.04 4.51 -5.68
C GLY A 143 7.27 5.37 -6.69
N ASP A 144 7.15 4.91 -7.94
CA ASP A 144 6.36 5.56 -9.01
C ASP A 144 4.84 5.59 -8.74
N GLY A 145 4.40 4.81 -7.75
CA GLY A 145 3.06 4.80 -7.21
C GLY A 145 2.84 5.79 -6.07
N ILE A 146 3.90 6.32 -5.45
CA ILE A 146 3.78 7.23 -4.32
C ILE A 146 3.62 8.66 -4.82
N ARG A 147 2.50 9.30 -4.48
CA ARG A 147 2.18 10.66 -4.94
C ARG A 147 2.90 11.77 -4.15
N GLY A 148 3.64 11.44 -3.11
CA GLY A 148 4.34 12.38 -2.23
C GLY A 148 4.46 11.88 -0.80
N ALA A 149 5.33 12.53 -0.03
CA ALA A 149 5.50 12.29 1.40
C ALA A 149 4.27 12.73 2.21
N GLY A 150 4.10 12.16 3.40
CA GLY A 150 2.99 12.40 4.31
C GLY A 150 2.35 11.10 4.80
N THR A 151 1.17 11.21 5.41
CA THR A 151 0.36 10.05 5.79
C THR A 151 -0.54 9.65 4.63
N ALA A 152 -0.51 8.35 4.30
CA ALA A 152 -1.41 7.70 3.38
C ALA A 152 -2.13 6.54 4.09
N TYR A 153 -3.12 5.94 3.44
CA TYR A 153 -3.98 4.92 4.03
C TYR A 153 -4.13 3.73 3.10
N VAL A 154 -4.16 2.52 3.65
CA VAL A 154 -4.45 1.30 2.88
C VAL A 154 -5.94 0.98 2.96
N ARG A 155 -6.55 0.68 1.80
CA ARG A 155 -7.97 0.34 1.63
C ARG A 155 -8.13 -0.82 0.65
N GLY A 156 -9.30 -1.45 0.65
CA GLY A 156 -9.71 -2.31 -0.47
C GLY A 156 -9.91 -1.47 -1.75
N GLU A 157 -9.51 -2.00 -2.91
CA GLU A 157 -9.61 -1.31 -4.19
C GLU A 157 -11.07 -1.11 -4.61
N HIS A 158 -11.83 -2.22 -4.62
CA HIS A 158 -13.21 -2.26 -5.11
C HIS A 158 -14.25 -2.27 -3.99
N GLU A 159 -13.84 -2.62 -2.76
CA GLU A 159 -14.72 -2.82 -1.62
C GLU A 159 -14.27 -1.97 -0.42
N LEU A 160 -15.24 -1.33 0.22
CA LEU A 160 -15.17 -0.91 1.62
C LEU A 160 -16.23 -1.77 2.29
N PRO A 161 -15.89 -2.89 2.95
CA PRO A 161 -14.65 -3.22 3.68
C PRO A 161 -13.51 -3.93 2.90
N ILE A 162 -12.36 -4.17 3.55
CA ILE A 162 -11.28 -5.03 3.00
C ILE A 162 -11.78 -6.46 2.80
N PHE A 163 -12.53 -6.96 3.78
CA PHE A 163 -13.27 -8.21 3.68
C PHE A 163 -14.48 -8.19 4.62
N GLU A 164 -15.38 -9.13 4.42
CA GLU A 164 -16.47 -9.44 5.34
C GLU A 164 -16.21 -10.77 6.03
N TYR A 165 -16.78 -10.96 7.21
CA TYR A 165 -16.66 -12.19 7.96
C TYR A 165 -17.96 -12.60 8.63
N THR A 166 -18.09 -13.88 8.94
CA THR A 166 -19.19 -14.39 9.76
C THR A 166 -18.76 -15.63 10.54
N SER A 167 -19.45 -15.94 11.64
CA SER A 167 -19.26 -17.21 12.32
C SER A 167 -19.78 -18.36 11.45
N GLY A 168 -19.22 -19.56 11.61
CA GLY A 168 -19.56 -20.71 10.76
C GLY A 168 -21.06 -21.00 10.62
N ASP A 169 -21.84 -20.72 11.67
CA ASP A 169 -23.27 -21.01 11.75
C ASP A 169 -24.18 -19.80 11.45
N SER A 170 -23.61 -18.63 11.13
CA SER A 170 -24.37 -17.41 10.85
C SER A 170 -24.40 -17.09 9.35
N ASP A 171 -25.52 -16.54 8.90
CA ASP A 171 -25.69 -15.97 7.56
C ASP A 171 -25.50 -14.45 7.54
N GLU A 172 -25.33 -13.83 8.71
CA GLU A 172 -25.09 -12.39 8.85
C GLU A 172 -23.60 -12.09 8.69
N TRP A 173 -23.25 -11.33 7.65
CA TRP A 173 -21.88 -10.92 7.36
C TRP A 173 -21.58 -9.57 8.02
N GLN A 174 -20.43 -9.50 8.68
CA GLN A 174 -19.91 -8.30 9.33
C GLN A 174 -18.73 -7.75 8.53
N SER A 175 -18.66 -6.43 8.40
CA SER A 175 -17.57 -5.76 7.70
C SER A 175 -16.32 -5.67 8.58
N PHE A 176 -15.15 -6.02 8.02
CA PHE A 176 -13.85 -5.74 8.63
C PHE A 176 -13.20 -4.52 7.99
N THR A 177 -13.27 -3.38 8.70
CA THR A 177 -12.79 -2.08 8.21
C THR A 177 -11.64 -1.55 9.10
N PRO A 178 -10.44 -2.13 9.03
CA PRO A 178 -9.30 -1.57 9.75
C PRO A 178 -8.92 -0.22 9.14
N GLU A 179 -8.45 0.69 9.98
CA GLU A 179 -7.69 1.86 9.55
C GLU A 179 -6.21 1.51 9.55
N ILE A 180 -5.57 1.62 8.40
CA ILE A 180 -4.15 1.30 8.20
C ILE A 180 -3.48 2.58 7.69
N ALA A 181 -2.83 3.33 8.58
CA ALA A 181 -2.15 4.57 8.25
C ALA A 181 -0.65 4.29 8.01
N VAL A 182 -0.14 4.72 6.87
CA VAL A 182 1.26 4.54 6.43
C VAL A 182 1.93 5.91 6.37
N THR A 183 3.01 6.09 7.13
CA THR A 183 3.80 7.33 7.14
C THR A 183 4.96 7.22 6.17
N ILE A 184 4.99 8.09 5.17
CA ILE A 184 5.95 8.07 4.07
C ILE A 184 6.77 9.37 4.09
N THR A 185 8.09 9.25 3.95
CA THR A 185 9.01 10.38 3.80
C THR A 185 9.77 10.30 2.50
N THR A 186 10.18 11.44 1.94
CA THR A 186 11.13 11.45 0.82
C THR A 186 12.48 10.94 1.31
N LYS A 187 13.10 10.02 0.56
CA LYS A 187 14.43 9.50 0.84
C LYS A 187 15.47 10.54 0.42
N GLN A 188 16.40 10.86 1.32
CA GLN A 188 17.52 11.73 0.99
C GLN A 188 18.67 10.88 0.43
N LEU A 189 19.10 11.18 -0.79
CA LEU A 189 20.31 10.63 -1.40
C LEU A 189 21.50 11.36 -0.79
N TRP A 190 22.37 10.64 -0.08
CA TRP A 190 23.61 11.16 0.51
C TRP A 190 24.79 10.93 -0.42
#